data_AF-I1CHA1-F1
#
_entry.id   AF-I1CHA1-F1
#
_cell.length_a   1.000
_cell.length_b   1.000
_cell.length_c   1.000
_cell.angle_alpha   90.00
_cell.angle_beta   90.00
_cell.angle_gamma   90.00
#
_symmetry.space_group_name_H-M   'P 1'
#
loop_
_entity.id
_entity.type
_entity.pdbx_description
1 polymer ?
#
loop_
_entity_poly.entity_id
_entity_poly.type
_entity_poly.pdbx_seq_one_letter_code
_entity_poly.pdbx_strand_id
1 'polypeptide(L)' 'MPKKLPSDIQNSIKTLLENSVDPAVIGKRVEVHRNTINRIRKRGGRPSIVAESTRRYIKR' A
#
# COMPACT_ATOMS: atom_id res chain seq x y z
N MET A 1 12.66 13.90 1.68
CA MET A 1 11.42 13.48 0.98
C MET A 1 11.21 11.98 1.17
N PRO A 2 10.04 11.49 1.62
CA PRO A 2 9.78 10.06 1.61
C PRO A 2 9.60 9.61 0.16
N LYS A 3 10.59 8.89 -0.39
CA LYS A 3 10.48 8.29 -1.72
C LYS A 3 9.36 7.25 -1.67
N LYS A 4 8.25 7.54 -2.35
CA LYS A 4 7.23 6.53 -2.59
C LYS A 4 7.84 5.45 -3.48
N LEU A 5 7.46 4.19 -3.25
CA LEU A 5 7.83 3.12 -4.17
C LEU A 5 7.25 3.44 -5.56
N PRO A 6 7.96 3.07 -6.64
CA PRO A 6 7.39 3.07 -7.98
C PRO A 6 6.02 2.37 -8.02
N SER A 7 5.11 2.87 -8.85
CA SER A 7 3.76 2.31 -9.04
C SER A 7 3.80 0.82 -9.38
N ASP A 8 4.77 0.42 -10.17
CA ASP A 8 4.87 -0.93 -10.72
C ASP A 8 5.18 -1.93 -9.60
N ILE A 9 6.09 -1.54 -8.69
CA ILE A 9 6.40 -2.30 -7.47
C ILE A 9 5.18 -2.34 -6.54
N GLN A 10 4.44 -1.25 -6.40
CA GLN A 10 3.23 -1.23 -5.58
C GLN A 10 2.14 -2.16 -6.13
N ASN A 11 1.98 -2.21 -7.46
CA ASN A 11 1.02 -3.08 -8.13
C ASN A 11 1.43 -4.55 -8.00
N SER A 12 2.71 -4.88 -8.16
CA SER A 12 3.23 -6.23 -7.90
C SER A 12 3.00 -6.69 -6.45
N ILE A 13 3.22 -5.80 -5.47
CA ILE A 13 2.92 -6.11 -4.06
C ILE A 13 1.41 -6.33 -3.85
N LYS A 14 0.54 -5.55 -4.50
CA LYS A 14 -0.92 -5.72 -4.40
C LYS A 14 -1.38 -7.06 -4.96
N THR A 15 -0.94 -7.42 -6.16
CA THR A 15 -1.33 -8.70 -6.79
C THR A 15 -0.85 -9.89 -5.95
N LEU A 16 0.34 -9.82 -5.35
CA LEU A 16 0.81 -10.86 -4.44
C LEU A 16 -0.02 -10.92 -3.14
N LEU A 17 -0.47 -9.78 -2.62
CA LEU A 17 -1.36 -9.74 -1.45
C LEU A 17 -2.76 -10.26 -1.77
N GLU A 18 -3.30 -9.98 -2.96
CA GLU A 18 -4.60 -10.51 -3.44
C GLU A 18 -4.57 -12.04 -3.56
N ASN A 19 -3.43 -12.59 -4.00
CA ASN A 19 -3.16 -14.03 -4.02
C ASN A 19 -2.87 -14.62 -2.62
N SER A 20 -3.10 -13.86 -1.53
CA SER A 20 -2.88 -14.28 -0.15
C SER A 20 -1.45 -14.72 0.18
N VAL A 21 -0.44 -14.21 -0.56
CA VAL A 21 0.98 -14.53 -0.30
C VAL A 21 1.45 -13.83 0.98
N ASP A 22 2.26 -14.54 1.77
CA ASP A 22 2.77 -14.01 3.03
C ASP A 22 3.64 -12.74 2.83
N PRO A 23 3.38 -11.65 3.59
CA PRO A 23 4.13 -10.39 3.46
C PRO A 23 5.64 -10.50 3.69
N ALA A 24 6.13 -11.46 4.47
CA ALA A 24 7.57 -11.68 4.65
C ALA A 24 8.18 -12.33 3.40
N VAL A 25 7.45 -13.21 2.72
CA VAL A 25 7.87 -13.79 1.43
C VAL A 25 7.88 -12.72 0.33
N ILE A 26 6.84 -11.88 0.27
CA ILE A 26 6.78 -10.75 -0.67
C ILE A 26 7.96 -9.79 -0.44
N GLY A 27 8.29 -9.50 0.81
CA GLY A 27 9.40 -8.60 1.14
C GLY A 27 10.76 -9.11 0.69
N LYS A 28 10.98 -10.42 0.73
CA LYS A 28 12.20 -11.05 0.19
C LYS A 28 12.22 -11.02 -1.34
N ARG A 29 11.08 -11.26 -2.02
CA ARG A 29 10.99 -11.28 -3.49
C ARG A 29 11.16 -9.91 -4.13
N VAL A 30 10.58 -8.90 -3.50
CA VAL A 30 10.51 -7.53 -4.06
C VAL A 30 11.58 -6.62 -3.43
N GLU A 31 12.40 -7.17 -2.53
CA GLU A 31 13.41 -6.42 -1.75
C GLU A 31 12.81 -5.21 -1.00
N VAL A 32 11.60 -5.40 -0.46
CA VAL A 32 10.85 -4.35 0.23
C VAL A 32 10.61 -4.75 1.67
N HIS A 33 10.87 -3.82 2.60
CA HIS A 33 10.61 -4.05 4.02
C HIS A 33 9.13 -4.36 4.28
N ARG A 34 8.86 -5.33 5.17
CA ARG A 34 7.52 -5.71 5.64
C ARG A 34 6.61 -4.54 6.05
N ASN A 35 7.16 -3.48 6.65
CA ASN A 35 6.41 -2.28 7.02
C ASN A 35 5.80 -1.56 5.81
N THR A 36 6.52 -1.54 4.69
CA THR A 36 6.05 -0.96 3.44
C THR A 36 4.94 -1.80 2.82
N ILE A 37 5.05 -3.12 2.87
CA ILE A 37 4.01 -4.05 2.40
C ILE A 37 2.75 -3.90 3.26
N ASN A 38 2.89 -3.86 4.59
CA ASN A 38 1.77 -3.62 5.52
C ASN A 38 1.08 -2.27 5.25
N ARG A 39 1.84 -1.24 4.86
CA ARG A 39 1.28 0.06 4.48
C ARG A 39 0.49 -0.01 3.18
N ILE A 40 0.97 -0.77 2.18
CA ILE A 40 0.26 -0.99 0.91
C ILE A 40 -1.02 -1.79 1.17
N ARG A 41 -0.95 -2.87 1.95
CA ARG A 41 -2.10 -3.68 2.38
C ARG A 41 -3.17 -2.83 3.07
N LYS A 42 -2.77 -2.00 4.03
CA LYS A 42 -3.67 -1.08 4.76
C LYS A 42 -4.22 0.06 3.88
N ARG A 43 -3.54 0.42 2.79
CA ARG A 43 -4.03 1.43 1.83
C ARG A 43 -5.00 0.83 0.80
N GLY A 44 -4.82 -0.42 0.42
CA GLY A 44 -5.74 -1.13 -0.48
C GLY A 44 -7.08 -1.50 0.16
N GLY A 45 -7.12 -1.65 1.49
CA GLY A 45 -8.33 -2.05 2.24
C GLY A 45 -8.94 -0.99 3.15
N ARG A 46 -8.52 0.28 3.07
CA ARG A 46 -9.20 1.37 3.79
C ARG A 46 -10.15 2.07 2.82
N PRO A 47 -11.47 1.84 2.89
CA PRO A 47 -12.38 2.93 2.56
C PRO A 47 -11.94 4.08 3.48
N SER A 48 -11.43 5.15 2.89
CA SER A 48 -11.23 6.34 3.69
C SER A 48 -12.60 6.71 4.23
N ILE A 49 -12.76 6.75 5.56
CA ILE A 49 -13.98 7.25 6.23
C ILE A 49 -14.44 8.58 5.60
N VAL A 50 -13.46 9.32 5.08
CA VAL A 50 -13.61 10.54 4.30
C VAL A 50 -13.41 10.20 2.83
N ALA A 51 -14.48 10.20 2.03
CA ALA A 51 -14.41 10.15 0.57
C ALA A 51 -13.39 11.16 0.02
N GLU A 52 -12.79 10.86 -1.13
CA GLU A 52 -11.77 11.76 -1.71
C GLU A 52 -12.32 13.19 -1.97
N SER A 53 -13.62 13.29 -2.26
CA SER A 53 -14.37 14.55 -2.35
C SER A 53 -14.41 15.35 -1.05
N THR A 54 -14.43 14.70 0.12
CA THR A 54 -14.54 15.36 1.44
C THR A 54 -13.20 15.69 2.06
N ARG A 55 -12.08 15.15 1.56
CA ARG A 55 -10.72 15.48 2.03
C ARG A 55 -10.34 16.94 1.83
N ARG A 56 -10.92 17.61 0.83
CA ARG A 56 -10.64 19.03 0.54
C ARG A 56 -11.22 19.99 1.60
N TYR A 57 -12.20 19.53 2.39
CA TYR A 57 -12.88 20.34 3.40
C TYR A 57 -12.30 20.22 4.81
N ILE A 58 -11.52 19.16 5.09
CA ILE A 58 -10.92 18.92 6.42
C ILE A 58 -9.62 19.73 6.62
N LYS A 59 -9.02 20.23 5.53
CA LYS A 59 -7.77 21.01 5.55
C LYS A 59 -7.99 22.53 5.73
N ARG A 60 -9.01 22.94 6.50
CA ARG A 60 -9.14 24.33 6.95
C ARG A 60 -8.68 24.47 8.39
#